data_AF-A0A2V2V945-F1
#
_entry.id   AF-A0A2V2V945-F1
#
_cell.length_a   1.000
_cell.length_b   1.000
_cell.length_c   1.000
_cell.angle_alpha   90.00
_cell.angle_beta   90.00
_cell.angle_gamma   90.00
#
_symmetry.space_group_name_H-M   'P 1'
#
loop_
_entity.id
_entity.type
_entity.pdbx_description
1 polymer ?
#
loop_
_entity_poly.entity_id
_entity_poly.type
_entity_poly.pdbx_seq_one_letter_code
_entity_poly.pdbx_strand_id
1 'polypeptide(L)'
;MSSTVRDILLEGGTGMTNMKLNDFLWDYVGGGAAVDEDHNLTVEVFFHKPDDYVQDQQPFDEIHNLTEYQGLEGRGILLEATTKLEGEGVFILKEWRNLGRRFTVTLLAREKLDKAFTQVLEEKMLEEKGRA
;
A
#
# COMPACT_ATOMS: atom_id res chain seq x y z
N MET A 1 -13.50 -18.61 1.37
CA MET A 1 -13.65 -17.26 0.78
C MET A 1 -12.81 -17.17 -0.50
N SER A 2 -13.27 -16.44 -1.52
CA SER A 2 -12.48 -16.12 -2.73
C SER A 2 -12.15 -14.63 -2.74
N SER A 3 -11.19 -14.22 -1.93
CA SER A 3 -10.67 -12.86 -1.99
C SER A 3 -9.77 -12.71 -3.21
N THR A 4 -9.91 -11.62 -3.95
CA THR A 4 -9.00 -11.32 -5.05
C THR A 4 -7.65 -10.85 -4.51
N VAL A 5 -6.60 -10.96 -5.32
CA VAL A 5 -5.27 -10.40 -5.00
C VAL A 5 -5.38 -8.91 -4.71
N ARG A 6 -6.16 -8.19 -5.53
CA ARG A 6 -6.43 -6.76 -5.36
C ARG A 6 -7.06 -6.47 -3.99
N ASP A 7 -8.09 -7.23 -3.60
CA ASP A 7 -8.75 -7.04 -2.31
C ASP A 7 -7.77 -7.26 -1.16
N ILE A 8 -6.97 -8.33 -1.21
CA ILE A 8 -5.99 -8.64 -0.16
C ILE A 8 -4.90 -7.56 -0.07
N LEU A 9 -4.34 -7.15 -1.20
CA LEU A 9 -3.25 -6.18 -1.21
C LEU A 9 -3.73 -4.79 -0.79
N LEU A 10 -4.88 -4.35 -1.29
CA LEU A 10 -5.42 -3.01 -1.06
C LEU A 10 -6.38 -2.93 0.13
N GLU A 11 -6.51 -4.01 0.90
CA GLU A 11 -7.25 -4.02 2.17
C GLU A 11 -6.66 -3.00 3.15
N GLY A 12 -7.55 -2.21 3.77
CA GLY A 12 -7.17 -1.16 4.73
C GLY A 12 -6.72 0.10 3.99
N GLY A 13 -7.66 0.80 3.36
CA GLY A 13 -7.36 2.06 2.68
C GLY A 13 -6.90 3.14 3.67
N THR A 14 -5.90 3.92 3.27
CA THR A 14 -5.55 5.16 3.95
C THR A 14 -6.54 6.23 3.47
N GLY A 15 -7.41 6.74 4.35
CA GLY A 15 -8.35 7.82 4.00
C GLY A 15 -7.67 9.12 3.52
N MET A 16 -6.34 9.14 3.50
CA MET A 16 -5.44 10.23 3.17
C MET A 16 -5.19 10.40 1.67
N THR A 17 -5.54 9.45 0.81
CA THR A 17 -5.24 9.52 -0.64
C THR A 17 -5.80 10.80 -1.29
N ASN A 18 -7.00 11.24 -0.86
CA ASN A 18 -7.65 12.45 -1.36
C ASN A 18 -7.37 13.71 -0.50
N MET A 19 -6.61 13.58 0.59
CA MET A 19 -6.26 14.68 1.47
C MET A 19 -5.39 15.68 0.72
N LYS A 20 -5.57 16.98 0.99
CA LYS A 20 -4.70 18.02 0.46
C LYS A 20 -3.36 18.03 1.18
N LEU A 21 -2.29 18.39 0.48
CA LEU A 21 -0.94 18.41 1.03
C LEU A 21 -0.85 19.36 2.24
N ASN A 22 -1.47 20.55 2.18
CA ASN A 22 -1.51 21.46 3.33
C ASN A 22 -2.28 20.90 4.54
N ASP A 23 -3.36 20.16 4.31
CA ASP A 23 -4.10 19.52 5.40
C ASP A 23 -3.21 18.46 6.07
N PHE A 24 -2.50 17.66 5.27
CA PHE A 24 -1.55 16.67 5.76
C PHE A 24 -0.38 17.30 6.55
N LEU A 25 0.24 18.35 6.02
CA LEU A 25 1.33 19.04 6.69
C LEU A 25 0.86 19.65 8.02
N TRP A 26 -0.33 20.25 8.02
CA TRP A 26 -0.92 20.82 9.23
C TRP A 26 -1.16 19.75 10.31
N ASP A 27 -1.73 18.61 9.93
CA ASP A 27 -2.10 17.53 10.86
C ASP A 27 -0.89 16.74 11.39
N TYR A 28 0.17 16.54 10.58
CA TYR A 28 1.26 15.61 10.89
C TYR A 28 2.65 16.23 11.07
N VAL A 29 2.92 17.40 10.46
CA VAL A 29 4.20 18.12 10.61
C VAL A 29 4.04 19.30 11.58
N GLY A 30 2.88 19.95 11.55
CA GLY A 30 2.49 21.03 12.45
C GLY A 30 2.23 22.34 11.71
N GLY A 31 1.49 23.25 12.37
CA GLY A 31 0.91 24.43 11.72
C GLY A 31 1.86 25.52 11.20
N GLY A 32 3.17 25.27 11.19
CA GLY A 32 4.17 26.10 10.52
C GLY A 32 4.57 25.60 9.13
N ALA A 33 4.23 24.35 8.77
CA ALA A 33 4.53 23.75 7.48
C ALA A 33 3.35 23.93 6.52
N ALA A 34 3.56 24.64 5.42
CA ALA A 34 2.59 24.79 4.35
C ALA A 34 3.30 25.04 3.02
N VAL A 35 2.72 24.54 1.94
CA VAL A 35 3.04 24.91 0.57
C VAL A 35 2.09 26.01 0.10
N ASP A 36 2.47 26.73 -0.95
CA ASP A 36 1.57 27.72 -1.57
C ASP A 36 0.33 27.05 -2.21
N GLU A 37 -0.66 27.86 -2.59
CA GLU A 37 -1.93 27.38 -3.13
C GLU A 37 -1.78 26.59 -4.44
N ASP A 38 -0.78 26.94 -5.27
CA ASP A 38 -0.54 26.31 -6.57
C ASP A 38 0.07 24.90 -6.40
N HIS A 39 0.77 24.66 -5.29
CA HIS A 39 1.37 23.37 -4.94
C HIS A 39 0.57 22.56 -3.92
N ASN A 40 -0.61 23.05 -3.47
CA ASN A 40 -1.50 22.34 -2.56
C ASN A 40 -2.31 21.24 -3.28
N LEU A 41 -1.59 20.23 -3.76
CA LEU A 41 -2.10 19.06 -4.46
C LEU A 41 -2.65 18.01 -3.49
N THR A 42 -3.13 16.88 -4.00
CA THR A 42 -3.43 15.74 -3.11
C THR A 42 -2.14 15.08 -2.65
N VAL A 43 -2.16 14.48 -1.46
CA VAL A 43 -1.01 13.74 -0.93
C VAL A 43 -0.61 12.59 -1.87
N GLU A 44 -1.56 11.95 -2.57
CA GLU A 44 -1.26 10.93 -3.59
C GLU A 44 -0.40 11.46 -4.73
N VAL A 45 -0.72 12.65 -5.27
CA VAL A 45 0.05 13.26 -6.37
C VAL A 45 1.44 13.65 -5.90
N PHE A 46 1.55 14.22 -4.70
CA PHE A 46 2.84 14.55 -4.09
C PHE A 46 3.72 13.31 -3.90
N PHE A 47 3.16 12.26 -3.29
CA PHE A 47 3.84 10.99 -3.03
C PHE A 47 4.41 10.32 -4.30
N HIS A 48 3.72 10.43 -5.43
CA HIS A 48 4.22 9.82 -6.67
C HIS A 48 5.49 10.48 -7.21
N LYS A 49 5.73 11.75 -6.87
CA LYS A 49 6.87 12.53 -7.36
C LYS A 49 7.33 13.57 -6.32
N PRO A 50 7.77 13.18 -5.12
CA PRO A 50 8.10 14.13 -4.07
C PRO A 50 9.29 15.02 -4.46
N ASP A 51 10.24 14.48 -5.21
CA ASP A 51 11.41 15.22 -5.73
C ASP A 51 11.05 16.37 -6.67
N ASP A 52 9.86 16.33 -7.31
CA ASP A 52 9.37 17.42 -8.15
C ASP A 52 8.92 18.64 -7.30
N TYR A 53 8.65 18.42 -6.00
CA TYR A 53 8.07 19.43 -5.09
C TYR A 53 8.98 19.79 -3.91
N VAL A 54 9.86 18.89 -3.47
CA VAL A 54 10.78 19.13 -2.34
C VAL A 54 12.22 18.96 -2.82
N GLN A 55 12.93 20.07 -2.97
CA GLN A 55 14.34 20.07 -3.38
C GLN A 55 15.31 19.92 -2.18
N ASP A 56 14.88 20.34 -0.99
CA ASP A 56 15.68 20.26 0.22
C ASP A 56 15.50 18.90 0.92
N GLN A 57 16.60 18.22 1.22
CA GLN A 57 16.56 16.88 1.81
C GLN A 57 16.01 16.86 3.24
N GLN A 58 16.26 17.91 4.04
CA GLN A 58 15.87 17.91 5.45
C GLN A 58 14.34 17.93 5.66
N PRO A 59 13.55 18.82 4.99
CA PRO A 59 12.09 18.76 5.06
C PRO A 59 11.51 17.47 4.50
N PHE A 60 12.12 16.93 3.44
CA PHE A 60 11.71 15.65 2.88
C PHE A 60 11.89 14.51 3.90
N ASP A 61 13.06 14.43 4.55
CA ASP A 61 13.35 13.42 5.56
C ASP A 61 12.36 13.49 6.75
N GLU A 62 11.96 14.69 7.18
CA GLU A 62 10.98 14.87 8.24
C GLU A 62 9.61 14.30 7.85
N ILE A 63 9.13 14.62 6.64
CA ILE A 63 7.87 14.09 6.10
C ILE A 63 7.96 12.57 5.89
N HIS A 64 9.06 12.09 5.32
CA HIS A 64 9.28 10.69 4.99
C HIS A 64 9.30 9.78 6.24
N ASN A 65 9.73 10.32 7.38
CA ASN A 65 9.73 9.59 8.65
C ASN A 65 8.37 9.53 9.34
N LEU A 66 7.33 10.20 8.82
CA LEU A 66 5.97 10.11 9.34
C LEU A 66 5.37 8.73 9.06
N THR A 67 4.69 8.15 10.06
CA THR A 67 4.01 6.85 9.93
C THR A 67 2.94 6.89 8.85
N GLU A 68 2.27 8.03 8.71
CA GLU A 68 1.22 8.28 7.74
C GLU A 68 1.76 8.35 6.32
N TYR A 69 2.92 9.00 6.14
CA TYR A 69 3.62 9.02 4.86
C TYR A 69 4.08 7.60 4.47
N GLN A 70 4.71 6.87 5.39
CA GLN A 70 5.12 5.47 5.17
C GLN A 70 3.92 4.56 4.84
N GLY A 71 2.76 4.81 5.43
CA GLY A 71 1.52 4.10 5.11
C GLY A 71 1.06 4.34 3.67
N LEU A 72 1.19 5.56 3.16
CA LEU A 72 0.89 5.91 1.78
C LEU A 72 1.90 5.30 0.80
N GLU A 73 3.18 5.33 1.15
CA GLU A 73 4.23 4.68 0.38
C GLU A 73 4.00 3.18 0.27
N GLY A 74 3.74 2.52 1.40
CA GLY A 74 3.37 1.12 1.43
C GLY A 74 2.16 0.82 0.53
N ARG A 75 1.15 1.69 0.53
CA ARG A 75 -0.02 1.54 -0.35
C ARG A 75 0.33 1.68 -1.83
N GLY A 76 1.18 2.65 -2.20
CA GLY A 76 1.67 2.81 -3.56
C GLY A 76 2.39 1.56 -4.06
N ILE A 77 3.29 1.02 -3.25
CA ILE A 77 4.01 -0.24 -3.51
C ILE A 77 3.03 -1.40 -3.75
N LEU A 78 1.96 -1.50 -2.93
CA LEU A 78 0.95 -2.53 -3.04
C LEU A 78 0.08 -2.38 -4.31
N LEU A 79 -0.19 -1.15 -4.74
CA LEU A 79 -0.92 -0.86 -5.98
C LEU A 79 -0.10 -1.28 -7.21
N GLU A 80 1.17 -0.91 -7.26
CA GLU A 80 2.08 -1.33 -8.34
C GLU A 80 2.21 -2.85 -8.42
N ALA A 81 2.36 -3.51 -7.26
CA ALA A 81 2.39 -4.96 -7.19
C ALA A 81 1.08 -5.60 -7.69
N THR A 82 -0.07 -4.98 -7.40
CA THR A 82 -1.37 -5.42 -7.90
C THR A 82 -1.43 -5.32 -9.43
N THR A 83 -1.10 -4.16 -10.01
CA THR A 83 -1.09 -3.97 -11.47
C THR A 83 -0.12 -4.93 -12.16
N LYS A 84 1.05 -5.16 -11.56
CA LYS A 84 2.01 -6.14 -12.05
C LYS A 84 1.44 -7.56 -12.06
N LEU A 85 0.85 -8.00 -10.95
CA LEU A 85 0.25 -9.33 -10.83
C LEU A 85 -0.91 -9.53 -11.80
N GLU A 86 -1.77 -8.52 -11.98
CA GLU A 86 -2.85 -8.53 -12.98
C GLU A 86 -2.28 -8.66 -14.40
N GLY A 87 -1.20 -7.94 -14.72
CA GLY A 87 -0.49 -8.07 -15.99
C GLY A 87 0.17 -9.45 -16.21
N GLU A 88 0.50 -10.15 -15.13
CA GLU A 88 0.98 -11.53 -15.15
C GLU A 88 -0.16 -12.58 -15.13
N GLY A 89 -1.42 -12.15 -15.12
CA GLY A 89 -2.58 -13.04 -15.10
C GLY A 89 -2.89 -13.64 -13.73
N VAL A 90 -2.47 -12.99 -12.64
CA VAL A 90 -2.67 -13.44 -11.26
C VAL A 90 -3.72 -12.54 -10.58
N PHE A 91 -4.96 -13.01 -10.55
CA PHE A 91 -6.11 -12.27 -10.04
C PHE A 91 -6.62 -12.81 -8.70
N ILE A 92 -6.44 -14.10 -8.43
CA ILE A 92 -6.92 -14.75 -7.21
C ILE A 92 -5.79 -15.41 -6.43
N LEU A 93 -6.01 -15.55 -5.11
CA LEU A 93 -5.02 -16.13 -4.20
C LEU A 93 -4.57 -17.56 -4.57
N LYS A 94 -5.43 -18.32 -5.25
CA LYS A 94 -5.08 -19.66 -5.76
C LYS A 94 -4.04 -19.60 -6.88
N GLU A 95 -4.07 -18.58 -7.74
CA GLU A 95 -3.12 -18.39 -8.83
C GLU A 95 -1.78 -17.90 -8.28
N TRP A 96 -1.80 -17.03 -7.26
CA TRP A 96 -0.61 -16.63 -6.52
C TRP A 96 0.22 -17.83 -6.04
N ARG A 97 -0.45 -18.86 -5.48
CA ARG A 97 0.21 -20.11 -5.04
C ARG A 97 1.03 -20.77 -6.16
N ASN A 98 0.55 -20.70 -7.39
CA ASN A 98 1.14 -21.38 -8.54
C ASN A 98 2.16 -20.51 -9.29
N LEU A 99 2.34 -19.25 -8.89
CA LEU A 99 3.30 -18.35 -9.52
C LEU A 99 4.73 -18.80 -9.16
N GLY A 100 5.49 -19.26 -10.15
CA GLY A 100 6.88 -19.70 -9.93
C GLY A 100 7.85 -18.56 -9.59
N ARG A 101 7.55 -17.34 -10.05
CA ARG A 101 8.41 -16.15 -9.95
C ARG A 101 7.96 -15.12 -8.91
N ARG A 102 7.38 -15.58 -7.79
CA ARG A 102 6.93 -14.72 -6.67
C ARG A 102 8.02 -13.81 -6.11
N PHE A 103 9.30 -14.15 -6.28
CA PHE A 103 10.43 -13.31 -5.85
C PHE A 103 10.55 -12.00 -6.63
N THR A 104 9.86 -11.86 -7.76
CA THR A 104 9.82 -10.61 -8.53
C THR A 104 8.80 -9.60 -8.00
N VAL A 105 7.90 -10.04 -7.11
CA VAL A 105 6.93 -9.18 -6.44
C VAL A 105 7.57 -8.58 -5.20
N THR A 106 7.27 -7.31 -4.93
CA THR A 106 7.82 -6.57 -3.79
C THR A 106 7.58 -7.32 -2.48
N LEU A 107 8.54 -7.28 -1.56
CA LEU A 107 8.51 -8.02 -0.30
C LEU A 107 7.20 -7.79 0.46
N LEU A 108 6.78 -6.53 0.59
CA LEU A 108 5.55 -6.12 1.26
C LEU A 108 4.30 -6.84 0.71
N ALA A 109 4.14 -6.86 -0.61
CA ALA A 109 3.00 -7.51 -1.26
C ALA A 109 3.06 -9.04 -1.11
N ARG A 110 4.26 -9.62 -1.23
CA ARG A 110 4.49 -11.06 -1.06
C ARG A 110 4.11 -11.53 0.35
N GLU A 111 4.58 -10.82 1.38
CA GLU A 111 4.27 -11.14 2.78
C GLU A 111 2.77 -11.06 3.07
N LYS A 112 2.07 -10.04 2.55
CA LYS A 112 0.62 -9.88 2.72
C LYS A 112 -0.16 -11.03 2.07
N LEU A 113 0.21 -11.42 0.84
CA LEU A 113 -0.42 -12.55 0.14
C LEU A 113 -0.11 -13.91 0.79
N ASP A 114 1.13 -14.14 1.24
CA ASP A 114 1.50 -15.38 1.91
C ASP A 114 0.82 -15.53 3.28
N LYS A 115 0.65 -14.42 4.01
CA LYS A 115 -0.16 -14.38 5.23
C LYS A 115 -1.62 -14.75 4.96
N ALA A 116 -2.25 -14.11 3.97
CA ALA A 116 -3.63 -14.42 3.57
C ALA A 116 -3.77 -15.88 3.12
N PHE A 117 -2.78 -16.41 2.40
CA PHE A 117 -2.77 -17.81 1.99
C PHE A 117 -2.71 -18.77 3.19
N THR A 118 -1.86 -18.47 4.18
CA THR A 118 -1.74 -19.27 5.41
C THR A 118 -3.04 -19.27 6.19
N GLN A 119 -3.67 -18.11 6.38
CA GLN A 119 -4.94 -17.98 7.07
C GLN A 119 -6.04 -18.84 6.41
N VAL A 120 -6.16 -18.80 5.07
CA VAL A 120 -7.14 -19.61 4.34
C VAL A 120 -6.89 -21.11 4.51
N LEU A 121 -5.64 -21.54 4.66
CA LEU A 121 -5.32 -22.95 4.92
C LEU A 121 -5.74 -23.36 6.34
N GLU A 122 -5.44 -22.53 7.34
CA GLU A 122 -5.80 -22.79 8.74
C GLU A 122 -7.33 -22.87 8.93
N GLU A 123 -8.07 -21.94 8.33
CA GLU A 123 -9.54 -21.93 8.36
C GLU A 123 -10.12 -23.23 7.78
N LYS A 124 -9.59 -23.71 6.65
CA LYS A 124 -10.03 -24.98 6.05
C LYS A 124 -9.75 -26.19 6.93
N MET A 125 -8.58 -26.25 7.57
CA MET A 125 -8.25 -27.35 8.48
C MET A 125 -9.18 -27.40 9.70
N LEU A 126 -9.61 -26.24 10.20
CA LEU A 126 -10.56 -26.16 11.31
C LEU A 126 -11.98 -26.57 10.87
N GLU A 127 -12.42 -26.15 9.69
CA GLU A 127 -13.71 -26.59 9.12
C GLU A 127 -13.77 -28.11 8.94
N GLU A 128 -12.69 -28.72 8.46
CA GLU A 128 -12.61 -30.18 8.28
C GLU A 128 -12.65 -30.93 9.62
N LYS A 129 -11.99 -30.42 10.66
CA LYS A 129 -12.02 -31.00 12.00
C LYS A 129 -13.36 -30.83 12.73
N GLY A 130 -14.09 -29.75 12.48
CA GLY A 130 -15.39 -29.50 13.08
C GLY A 130 -16.55 -30.28 12.42
N ARG A 131 -16.32 -30.84 11.23
CA ARG A 131 -17.27 -31.71 10.51
C ARG A 131 -17.08 -33.20 10.80
N ALA A 132 -15.99 -33.58 11.46
CA ALA A 132 -15.67 -34.94 11.88
C ALA A 132 -16.17 -35.21 13.31
#